data_AF-A0A2I0W8F5-F1
#
_entry.id   AF-A0A2I0W8F5-F1
#
_cell.length_a   1.000
_cell.length_b   1.000
_cell.length_c   1.000
_cell.angle_alpha   90.00
_cell.angle_beta   90.00
_cell.angle_gamma   90.00
#
_symmetry.space_group_name_H-M   'P 1'
#
loop_
_entity.id
_entity.type
_entity.pdbx_description
1 polymer ?
#
loop_
_entity_poly.entity_id
_entity_poly.type
_entity_poly.pdbx_seq_one_letter_code
_entity_poly.pdbx_strand_id
1 'polypeptide(L)'
;MGSFGEISREDTEEDEGNAQELLSWGSDFAVFDSLRKYDGKDFRQLLPGEYIQMAGRAGRRGLDDIGTVILMCRDDIPEESDLKHVMVGKPTKLESQFRLTYTMILHLLRVEELKVYNS
;
A
#
# COMPACT_ATOMS: atom_id res chain seq x y z
N MET A 1 13.88 -22.20 -23.94
CA MET A 1 14.83 -21.07 -23.83
C MET A 1 14.16 -19.85 -24.44
N GLY A 2 13.40 -19.11 -23.63
CA GLY A 2 12.82 -17.83 -24.04
C GLY A 2 13.76 -16.71 -23.61
N SER A 3 14.14 -15.85 -24.55
CA SER A 3 15.03 -14.70 -24.32
C SER A 3 14.34 -13.71 -23.38
N PHE A 4 14.93 -13.50 -22.21
CA PHE A 4 14.59 -12.39 -21.31
C PHE A 4 15.11 -11.11 -21.97
N GLY A 5 14.24 -10.13 -22.22
CA GLY A 5 14.64 -8.84 -22.75
C GLY A 5 15.43 -8.06 -21.70
N GLU A 6 16.64 -7.63 -22.05
CA GLU A 6 17.40 -6.65 -21.28
C GLU A 6 16.70 -5.30 -21.39
N ILE A 7 16.31 -4.73 -20.24
CA ILE A 7 15.86 -3.34 -20.16
C ILE A 7 17.11 -2.48 -19.91
N SER A 8 17.38 -1.59 -20.86
CA SER A 8 18.50 -0.65 -20.87
C SER A 8 18.44 0.33 -19.69
N ARG A 9 19.62 0.69 -19.18
CA ARG A 9 19.86 1.48 -17.94
C ARG A 9 19.65 2.99 -18.05
N GLU A 10 18.79 3.49 -18.94
CA GLU A 10 18.71 4.95 -19.19
C GLU A 10 17.33 5.62 -18.92
N ASP A 11 16.35 4.92 -18.34
CA ASP A 11 15.06 5.52 -17.96
C ASP A 11 14.91 5.65 -16.42
N THR A 12 15.85 6.34 -15.76
CA THR A 12 15.73 6.72 -14.34
C THR A 12 15.93 8.23 -14.21
N GLU A 13 14.97 9.00 -14.74
CA GLU A 13 14.80 10.40 -14.38
C GLU A 13 13.54 10.54 -13.52
N GLU A 14 13.77 10.92 -12.27
CA GLU A 14 12.88 11.67 -11.38
C GLU A 14 11.45 11.16 -11.18
N ASP A 15 11.31 10.17 -10.29
CA ASP A 15 10.11 10.06 -9.45
C ASP A 15 10.54 9.74 -7.99
N GLU A 16 11.38 10.63 -7.45
CA GLU A 16 11.82 10.61 -6.04
C GLU A 16 10.65 10.96 -5.13
N GLY A 17 9.82 9.99 -4.75
CA GLY A 17 8.83 10.28 -3.72
C GLY A 17 7.80 9.23 -3.36
N ASN A 18 7.75 8.09 -4.04
CA ASN A 18 6.69 7.14 -3.76
C ASN A 18 7.19 5.71 -3.61
N ALA A 19 7.21 5.24 -2.35
CA ALA A 19 7.20 3.82 -2.00
C ALA A 19 5.94 3.07 -2.49
N GLN A 20 5.22 3.58 -3.50
CA GLN A 20 3.90 3.13 -3.95
C GLN A 20 3.93 2.22 -5.17
N GLU A 21 4.99 2.16 -5.96
CA GLU A 21 5.07 1.22 -7.08
C GLU A 21 5.79 -0.07 -6.68
N LEU A 22 5.05 -0.92 -5.96
CA LEU A 22 5.34 -2.34 -6.00
C LEU A 22 4.98 -2.85 -7.40
N LEU A 23 5.99 -3.31 -8.14
CA LEU A 23 5.84 -4.13 -9.35
C LEU A 23 5.10 -5.43 -8.99
N SER A 24 3.78 -5.33 -8.88
CA SER A 24 2.87 -6.38 -8.42
C SER A 24 2.38 -7.20 -9.61
N TRP A 25 3.20 -8.18 -10.02
CA TRP A 25 2.73 -9.32 -10.81
C TRP A 25 3.39 -10.60 -10.31
N GLY A 26 2.83 -11.22 -9.27
CA GLY A 26 3.21 -12.58 -8.85
C GLY A 26 4.64 -12.74 -8.34
N SER A 27 5.20 -11.72 -7.68
CA SER A 27 6.58 -11.71 -7.23
C SER A 27 6.74 -12.36 -5.85
N ASP A 28 7.70 -13.28 -5.75
CA ASP A 28 8.08 -14.00 -4.52
C ASP A 28 8.70 -13.06 -3.47
N PHE A 29 9.01 -11.83 -3.90
CA PHE A 29 9.67 -10.82 -3.11
C PHE A 29 9.02 -9.42 -3.27
N ALA A 30 9.15 -8.60 -2.24
CA ALA A 30 8.83 -7.18 -2.27
C ALA A 30 10.08 -6.35 -1.93
N VAL A 31 10.23 -5.22 -2.60
CA VAL A 31 11.35 -4.30 -2.36
C VAL A 31 10.79 -2.93 -1.98
N PHE A 32 11.28 -2.38 -0.87
CA PHE A 32 10.98 -1.04 -0.41
C PHE A 32 12.19 -0.14 -0.69
N ASP A 33 11.99 0.95 -1.42
CA ASP A 33 13.04 1.96 -1.65
C ASP A 33 13.20 2.89 -0.43
N SER A 34 12.12 3.12 0.32
CA SER A 34 12.10 3.96 1.52
C SER A 34 10.95 3.55 2.45
N LEU A 35 11.10 3.81 3.75
CA LEU A 35 10.03 3.66 4.74
C LEU A 35 9.17 4.92 4.91
N ARG A 36 9.43 5.96 4.11
CA ARG A 36 8.66 7.20 4.08
C ARG A 36 7.73 7.25 2.86
N LYS A 37 6.54 7.81 3.06
CA LYS A 37 5.52 7.99 2.03
C LYS A 37 5.06 9.45 2.02
N TYR A 38 4.84 9.98 0.82
CA TYR A 38 4.24 11.29 0.63
C TYR A 38 2.72 11.22 0.77
N ASP A 39 2.16 12.00 1.68
CA ASP A 39 0.71 12.03 1.98
C ASP A 39 -0.04 13.16 1.22
N GLY A 40 0.60 13.77 0.22
CA GLY A 40 0.06 14.94 -0.49
C GLY A 40 0.39 16.29 0.17
N LYS A 41 1.05 16.28 1.34
CA LYS A 41 1.50 17.48 2.05
C LYS A 41 2.94 17.38 2.49
N ASP A 42 3.30 16.27 3.12
CA ASP A 42 4.62 16.03 3.68
C ASP A 42 4.99 14.55 3.55
N PHE A 43 6.28 14.25 3.70
CA PHE A 43 6.80 12.90 3.82
C PHE A 43 6.68 12.44 5.27
N ARG A 44 5.90 11.38 5.49
CA ARG A 44 5.79 10.74 6.80
C ARG A 44 6.26 9.30 6.77
N GLN A 45 6.60 8.77 7.95
CA GLN A 45 6.85 7.34 8.09
C GLN A 45 5.60 6.53 7.74
N LEU A 46 5.82 5.36 7.14
CA LEU A 46 4.77 4.39 6.87
C LEU A 46 4.11 3.92 8.16
N LEU A 47 2.78 3.80 8.14
CA LEU A 47 2.08 3.18 9.26
C LEU A 47 2.33 1.66 9.25
N PRO A 48 2.35 1.00 10.41
CA PRO A 48 2.56 -0.44 10.48
C PRO A 48 1.56 -1.24 9.63
N GLY A 49 0.30 -0.76 9.56
CA GLY A 49 -0.73 -1.36 8.72
C GLY A 49 -0.45 -1.23 7.22
N GLU A 50 0.10 -0.11 6.76
CA GLU A 50 0.49 0.10 5.36
C GLU A 50 1.66 -0.82 4.99
N TYR A 51 2.66 -0.91 5.86
CA TYR A 51 3.79 -1.83 5.68
C TYR A 51 3.32 -3.29 5.58
N ILE A 52 2.49 -3.77 6.53
CA ILE A 52 1.96 -5.14 6.50
C ILE A 52 1.14 -5.40 5.23
N GLN A 53 0.36 -4.43 4.77
CA GLN A 53 -0.45 -4.58 3.57
C GLN A 53 0.40 -4.74 2.30
N MET A 54 1.53 -4.03 2.23
CA MET A 54 2.49 -4.08 1.12
C MET A 54 3.39 -5.30 1.20
N ALA A 55 4.07 -5.50 2.34
CA ALA A 55 4.97 -6.62 2.60
C ALA A 55 4.24 -7.97 2.58
N GLY A 56 2.98 -8.01 3.03
CA GLY A 56 2.15 -9.23 3.03
C GLY A 56 1.71 -9.70 1.64
N ARG A 57 2.08 -8.98 0.57
CA ARG A 57 1.93 -9.44 -0.81
C ARG A 57 3.14 -10.20 -1.32
N ALA A 58 4.27 -10.14 -0.62
CA ALA A 58 5.43 -10.94 -0.94
C ALA A 58 5.16 -12.41 -0.60
N GLY A 59 5.40 -13.29 -1.57
CA GLY A 59 5.24 -14.74 -1.41
C GLY A 59 3.92 -15.26 -1.96
N ARG A 60 4.03 -16.28 -2.81
CA ARG A 60 2.90 -16.97 -3.43
C ARG A 60 2.50 -18.17 -2.61
N ARG A 61 1.25 -18.18 -2.17
CA ARG A 61 0.66 -19.28 -1.39
C ARG A 61 0.81 -20.61 -2.15
N GLY A 62 1.57 -21.54 -1.58
CA GLY A 62 1.76 -22.90 -2.10
C GLY A 62 2.85 -23.04 -3.17
N LEU A 63 3.56 -21.97 -3.50
CA LEU A 63 4.75 -22.01 -4.37
C LEU A 63 6.02 -21.62 -3.61
N ASP A 64 5.90 -20.65 -2.70
CA ASP A 64 7.04 -20.14 -1.94
C ASP A 64 6.86 -20.47 -0.45
N ASP A 65 7.88 -21.06 0.18
CA ASP A 65 7.87 -21.37 1.62
C ASP A 65 8.02 -20.10 2.48
N ILE A 66 8.66 -19.06 1.92
CA ILE A 66 8.98 -17.80 2.60
C ILE A 66 8.81 -16.64 1.60
N GLY A 67 7.99 -15.64 1.95
CA GLY A 67 7.93 -14.36 1.24
C GLY A 67 9.10 -13.47 1.65
N THR A 68 9.94 -13.04 0.69
CA THR A 68 11.13 -12.24 1.00
C THR A 68 10.83 -10.75 0.86
N VAL A 69 11.20 -9.96 1.86
CA VAL A 69 11.02 -8.50 1.83
C VAL A 69 12.37 -7.83 2.02
N ILE A 70 12.73 -6.93 1.11
CA ILE A 70 14.01 -6.23 1.09
C ILE A 70 13.76 -4.73 1.25
N LEU A 71 14.47 -4.10 2.18
CA LEU A 71 14.51 -2.65 2.31
C LEU A 71 15.84 -2.15 1.72
N MET A 72 15.76 -1.25 0.75
CA MET A 72 16.92 -0.55 0.20
C MET A 72 17.22 0.68 1.06
N CYS A 73 18.46 0.78 1.54
CA CYS A 73 18.96 1.96 2.24
C CYS A 73 20.09 2.53 1.40
N ARG A 74 19.83 3.59 0.61
CA ARG A 74 20.84 4.24 -0.24
C ARG A 74 21.60 5.31 0.53
N ASP A 75 20.90 6.33 1.00
CA ASP A 75 21.54 7.54 1.58
C ASP A 75 21.18 7.78 3.06
N ASP A 76 20.01 7.31 3.50
CA ASP A 76 19.48 7.52 4.84
C ASP A 76 19.19 6.15 5.48
N ILE A 77 19.99 5.77 6.47
CA ILE A 77 19.80 4.51 7.19
C ILE A 77 18.77 4.78 8.29
N PRO A 78 17.57 4.18 8.23
CA PRO A 78 16.56 4.39 9.24
C PRO A 78 17.05 3.93 10.62
N GLU A 79 16.70 4.68 11.65
CA GLU A 79 17.01 4.32 13.03
C GLU A 79 16.29 3.01 13.42
N GLU A 80 16.90 2.23 14.31
CA GLU A 80 16.33 0.96 14.77
C GLU A 80 14.94 1.16 15.43
N SER A 81 14.74 2.30 16.10
CA SER A 81 13.48 2.74 16.69
C SER A 81 12.35 2.83 15.66
N ASP A 82 12.62 3.52 14.55
CA ASP A 82 11.68 3.72 13.44
C ASP A 82 11.38 2.40 12.73
N LEU A 83 12.42 1.59 12.48
CA LEU A 83 12.24 0.28 11.86
C LEU A 83 11.35 -0.63 12.71
N LYS A 84 11.61 -0.69 14.02
CA LYS A 84 10.77 -1.44 14.97
C LYS A 84 9.35 -0.92 15.01
N HIS A 85 9.18 0.40 14.94
CA HIS A 85 7.84 1.00 14.93
C HIS A 85 7.06 0.54 13.71
N VAL A 86 7.63 0.58 12.51
CA VAL A 86 6.94 0.19 11.27
C VAL A 86 6.70 -1.32 11.21
N MET A 87 7.67 -2.14 11.61
CA MET A 87 7.58 -3.60 11.45
C MET A 87 6.76 -4.29 12.55
N VAL A 88 6.88 -3.84 13.80
CA VAL A 88 6.29 -4.49 14.99
C VAL A 88 5.21 -3.62 15.65
N GLY A 89 5.00 -2.41 15.14
CA GLY A 89 3.99 -1.49 15.65
C GLY A 89 2.58 -2.06 15.58
N LYS A 90 1.73 -1.56 16.47
CA LYS A 90 0.31 -1.93 16.46
C LYS A 90 -0.35 -1.34 15.21
N PRO A 91 -1.12 -2.14 14.44
CA PRO A 91 -1.92 -1.61 13.34
C PRO A 91 -2.87 -0.51 13.82
N THR A 92 -3.13 0.46 12.95
CA THR A 92 -4.08 1.55 13.21
C THR A 92 -5.45 0.98 13.57
N LYS A 93 -6.08 1.53 14.61
CA LYS A 93 -7.44 1.13 15.00
C LYS A 93 -8.43 1.47 13.90
N LEU A 94 -9.39 0.58 13.66
CA LEU A 94 -10.48 0.83 12.75
C LEU A 94 -11.41 1.87 13.37
N GLU A 95 -11.46 3.05 12.78
CA GLU A 95 -12.41 4.11 13.13
C GLU A 95 -13.44 4.28 12.03
N SER A 96 -14.70 4.53 12.44
CA SER A 96 -15.76 4.80 11.48
C SER A 96 -15.51 6.13 10.79
N GLN A 97 -15.33 6.08 9.47
CA GLN A 97 -15.31 7.27 8.61
C GLN A 97 -16.69 7.56 8.01
N PHE A 98 -17.76 6.98 8.58
CA PHE A 98 -19.11 7.20 8.09
C PHE A 98 -19.50 8.67 8.22
N ARG A 99 -19.82 9.29 7.09
CA ARG A 99 -20.33 10.66 7.02
C ARG A 99 -21.62 10.66 6.23
N LEU A 100 -22.67 11.21 6.83
CA LEU A 100 -23.93 11.47 6.13
C LEU A 100 -23.68 12.54 5.06
N THR A 101 -23.88 12.17 3.80
CA THR A 101 -23.82 13.09 2.66
C THR A 101 -25.22 13.32 2.12
N TYR A 102 -25.46 14.51 1.54
CA TYR A 102 -26.76 14.83 0.93
C TYR A 102 -27.16 13.81 -0.15
N THR A 103 -26.21 13.36 -0.97
CA THR A 103 -26.46 12.32 -1.98
C THR A 103 -26.99 11.03 -1.35
N MET A 104 -26.45 10.64 -0.20
CA MET A 104 -26.91 9.45 0.51
C MET A 104 -28.33 9.64 1.07
N ILE A 105 -28.66 10.82 1.61
CA ILE A 105 -30.02 11.15 2.06
C ILE A 105 -31.01 11.09 0.88
N LEU A 106 -30.65 11.68 -0.26
CA LEU A 106 -31.48 11.67 -1.47
C LEU A 106 -31.70 10.25 -2.00
N HIS A 107 -30.65 9.41 -2.01
CA HIS A 107 -30.78 8.00 -2.39
C HIS A 107 -31.69 7.22 -1.43
N LEU A 108 -31.60 7.46 -0.13
CA LEU A 108 -32.45 6.80 0.86
C LEU A 108 -33.93 7.17 0.67
N LEU A 109 -34.25 8.45 0.51
CA LEU A 109 -35.61 8.92 0.25
C LEU A 109 -36.17 8.37 -1.06
N ARG A 110 -35.35 8.36 -2.13
CA ARG A 110 -35.74 7.80 -3.43
C ARG A 110 -36.12 6.32 -3.33
N VAL A 111 -35.38 5.55 -2.55
CA VAL A 111 -35.63 4.11 -2.35
C VAL A 111 -36.85 3.87 -1.48
N GLU A 112 -37.12 4.70 -0.47
CA GLU A 112 -38.35 4.60 0.34
C GLU A 112 -39.60 4.85 -0.51
N GLU A 113 -39.61 5.88 -1.36
CA GLU A 113 -40.73 6.13 -2.27
C GLU A 113 -41.00 4.92 -3.19
N LEU A 114 -39.95 4.32 -3.76
CA LEU A 114 -40.07 3.15 -4.64
C LEU A 114 -40.60 1.89 -3.92
N LYS A 115 -40.39 1.77 -2.60
CA LYS A 115 -40.95 0.66 -1.80
C LYS A 115 -42.44 0.84 -1.55
N VAL A 116 -42.92 2.07 -1.40
CA VAL A 116 -44.35 2.36 -1.17
C VAL A 116 -45.18 2.12 -2.43
N TYR A 117 -44.62 2.32 -3.63
CA TYR A 117 -45.34 2.06 -4.89
C TYR A 117 -45.41 0.57 -5.30
N ASN A 118 -44.56 -0.29 -4.74
CA ASN A 118 -44.50 -1.72 -5.08
C ASN A 118 -45.19 -2.63 -4.05
N SER A 119 -45.99 -2.07 -3.14
CA SER A 119 -46.83 -2.78 -2.17
C SER A 119 -48.29 -2.43 -2.35
#